data_AF-A0A0F9G0K4-F1
#
_entry.id   AF-A0A0F9G0K4-F1
#
_cell.length_a   1.000
_cell.length_b   1.000
_cell.length_c   1.000
_cell.angle_alpha   90.00
_cell.angle_beta   90.00
_cell.angle_gamma   90.00
#
_symmetry.space_group_name_H-M   'P 1'
#
loop_
_entity.id
_entity.type
_entity.pdbx_description
1 polymer ?
#
loop_
_entity_poly.entity_id
_entity_poly.type
_entity_poly.pdbx_seq_one_letter_code
_entity_poly.pdbx_strand_id
1 'polypeptide(L)'
;MTTETGTNVIQALIQGLVEIDEEYERVVKPLEEKRKKQREKLRDVMIEAEKLEAIDEVSGYKAVLVHQQRDIYVAEKLLPLLPRPEMADDVMVTSVDAKAVQELVDGGLLTRPQMEREGALLREAKTRPFIKLVPLKGVRP
;
A
#
# COMPACT_ATOMS: atom_id res chain seq x y z
N MET A 1 -47.81 -4.31 18.53
CA MET A 1 -47.52 -2.87 18.38
C MET A 1 -46.00 -2.59 18.51
N THR A 2 -45.14 -3.35 17.83
CA THR A 2 -43.67 -3.27 18.00
C THR A 2 -42.89 -3.11 16.70
N THR A 3 -43.56 -3.17 15.55
CA THR A 3 -42.93 -3.08 14.22
C THR A 3 -42.65 -1.64 13.80
N GLU A 4 -43.54 -0.69 14.12
CA GLU A 4 -43.38 0.73 13.76
C GLU A 4 -42.18 1.40 14.45
N THR A 5 -41.88 1.01 15.69
CA THR A 5 -40.75 1.56 16.45
C THR A 5 -39.40 1.12 15.89
N GLY A 6 -39.29 -0.14 15.44
CA GLY A 6 -38.08 -0.67 14.82
C GLY A 6 -37.81 -0.05 13.44
N THR A 7 -38.85 0.13 12.63
CA THR A 7 -38.73 0.79 11.32
C THR A 7 -38.30 2.25 11.45
N ASN A 8 -38.81 2.98 12.44
CA ASN A 8 -38.42 4.37 12.69
C ASN A 8 -36.95 4.51 13.15
N VAL A 9 -36.44 3.56 13.95
CA VAL A 9 -35.02 3.55 14.35
C VAL A 9 -34.12 3.28 13.15
N ILE A 10 -34.46 2.30 12.31
CA ILE A 10 -33.70 2.00 11.10
C ILE A 10 -33.68 3.21 10.16
N GLN A 11 -34.81 3.87 9.96
CA GLN A 11 -34.89 5.08 9.13
C GLN A 11 -34.03 6.23 9.66
N ALA A 12 -34.03 6.45 10.99
CA ALA A 12 -33.18 7.47 11.60
C ALA A 12 -31.67 7.15 11.45
N LEU A 13 -31.28 5.88 11.56
CA LEU A 13 -29.89 5.47 11.35
C LEU A 13 -29.45 5.62 9.89
N ILE A 14 -30.32 5.29 8.94
CA ILE A 14 -30.07 5.52 7.50
C ILE A 14 -29.89 7.01 7.23
N GLN A 15 -30.77 7.86 7.76
CA GLN A 15 -30.69 9.30 7.61
C GLN A 15 -29.37 9.85 8.17
N GLY A 16 -28.97 9.38 9.36
CA GLY A 16 -27.69 9.78 9.98
C GLY A 16 -26.46 9.35 9.16
N LEU A 17 -26.49 8.16 8.53
CA LEU A 17 -25.41 7.74 7.63
C LEU A 17 -25.32 8.62 6.38
N VAL A 18 -26.47 8.95 5.77
CA VAL A 18 -26.51 9.83 4.59
C VAL A 18 -25.96 11.22 4.92
N GLU A 19 -26.34 11.80 6.06
CA GLU A 19 -25.82 13.10 6.50
C GLU A 19 -24.29 13.08 6.70
N ILE A 20 -23.76 12.00 7.27
CA ILE A 20 -22.31 11.81 7.42
C ILE A 20 -21.62 11.67 6.06
N ASP A 21 -22.20 10.89 5.14
CA ASP A 21 -21.63 10.69 3.79
C ASP A 21 -21.65 11.99 2.98
N GLU A 22 -22.71 12.79 3.08
CA GLU A 22 -22.79 14.11 2.46
C GLU A 22 -21.74 15.07 3.03
N GLU A 23 -21.54 15.07 4.35
CA GLU A 23 -20.50 15.89 4.99
C GLU A 23 -19.08 15.43 4.61
N TYR A 24 -18.85 14.11 4.52
CA TYR A 24 -17.61 13.53 4.04
C TYR A 24 -17.31 13.98 2.60
N GLU A 25 -18.28 13.86 1.70
CA GLU A 25 -18.17 14.27 0.30
C GLU A 25 -17.94 15.79 0.15
N ARG A 26 -18.56 16.60 1.01
CA ARG A 26 -18.43 18.06 0.97
C ARG A 26 -17.11 18.56 1.54
N VAL A 27 -16.63 17.99 2.64
CA VAL A 27 -15.50 18.54 3.41
C VAL A 27 -14.25 17.68 3.27
N VAL A 28 -14.36 16.39 3.53
CA VAL A 28 -13.21 15.49 3.64
C VAL A 28 -12.65 15.17 2.25
N LYS A 29 -13.48 14.74 1.32
CA LYS A 29 -13.04 14.30 -0.02
C LYS A 29 -12.26 15.39 -0.79
N PRO A 30 -12.69 16.67 -0.81
CA PRO A 30 -11.89 17.72 -1.45
C PRO A 30 -10.54 17.96 -0.76
N LEU A 31 -10.47 17.79 0.56
CA LEU A 31 -9.20 17.88 1.31
C LEU A 31 -8.29 16.69 1.01
N GLU A 32 -8.84 15.48 0.89
CA GLU A 32 -8.09 14.29 0.48
C GLU A 32 -7.51 14.45 -0.92
N GLU A 33 -8.29 14.98 -1.87
CA GLU A 33 -7.81 15.29 -3.21
C GLU A 33 -6.72 16.36 -3.21
N LYS A 34 -6.90 17.45 -2.46
CA LYS A 34 -5.88 18.50 -2.30
C LYS A 34 -4.60 17.92 -1.69
N ARG A 35 -4.71 17.10 -0.64
CA ARG A 35 -3.59 16.41 0.01
C ARG A 35 -2.87 15.48 -0.96
N LYS A 36 -3.60 14.72 -1.78
CA LYS A 36 -3.05 13.85 -2.82
C LYS A 36 -2.26 14.65 -3.84
N LYS A 37 -2.85 15.72 -4.40
CA LYS A 37 -2.19 16.61 -5.37
C LYS A 37 -0.92 17.24 -4.79
N GLN A 38 -0.95 17.69 -3.54
CA GLN A 38 0.24 18.25 -2.90
C GLN A 38 1.35 17.21 -2.68
N ARG A 39 0.97 15.98 -2.30
CA ARG A 39 1.93 14.88 -2.14
C ARG A 39 2.60 14.51 -3.48
N GLU A 40 1.83 14.49 -4.56
CA GLU A 40 2.34 14.22 -5.91
C GLU A 40 3.29 15.33 -6.37
N LYS A 41 2.94 16.61 -6.15
CA LYS A 41 3.83 17.73 -6.46
C LYS A 41 5.14 17.67 -5.67
N LEU A 42 5.06 17.44 -4.36
CA LEU A 42 6.24 17.31 -3.50
C LEU A 42 7.13 16.15 -3.95
N ARG A 43 6.53 15.01 -4.31
CA ARG A 43 7.25 13.88 -4.90
C ARG A 43 8.00 14.31 -6.16
N ASP A 44 7.29 14.90 -7.12
CA ASP A 44 7.85 15.20 -8.44
C ASP A 44 9.03 16.20 -8.30
N VAL A 45 8.89 17.21 -7.44
CA VAL A 45 9.98 18.16 -7.11
C VAL A 45 11.16 17.47 -6.42
N MET A 46 10.91 16.54 -5.49
CA MET A 46 11.98 15.79 -4.82
C MET A 46 12.72 14.84 -5.76
N ILE A 47 12.01 14.24 -6.73
CA ILE A 47 12.62 13.42 -7.79
C ILE A 47 13.49 14.31 -8.70
N GLU A 48 12.97 15.44 -9.16
CA GLU A 48 13.70 16.38 -10.02
C GLU A 48 14.95 16.95 -9.34
N ALA A 49 14.86 17.21 -8.03
CA ALA A 49 15.99 17.69 -7.22
C ALA A 49 16.96 16.58 -6.77
N GLU A 50 16.71 15.32 -7.15
CA GLU A 50 17.46 14.12 -6.73
C GLU A 50 17.59 13.99 -5.20
N LYS A 51 16.58 14.46 -4.44
CA LYS A 51 16.57 14.42 -2.97
C LYS A 51 15.74 13.28 -2.44
N LEU A 52 16.38 12.38 -1.70
CA LEU A 52 15.69 11.30 -0.98
C LEU A 52 14.98 11.80 0.28
N GLU A 53 15.44 12.90 0.87
CA GLU A 53 14.85 13.49 2.08
C GLU A 53 14.80 15.03 1.99
N ALA A 54 13.76 15.63 2.57
CA ALA A 54 13.63 17.07 2.74
C ALA A 54 13.02 17.37 4.11
N ILE A 55 13.60 18.31 4.84
CA ILE A 55 13.14 18.71 6.18
C ILE A 55 12.46 20.07 6.06
N ASP A 56 11.29 20.19 6.67
CA ASP A 56 10.65 21.47 6.95
C ASP A 56 10.65 21.69 8.47
N GLU A 57 11.56 22.55 8.91
CA GLU A 57 11.73 22.89 10.32
C GLU A 57 10.54 23.69 10.88
N VAL A 58 9.80 24.41 10.03
CA VAL A 58 8.66 25.23 10.44
C VAL A 58 7.46 24.36 10.79
N SER A 59 7.14 23.37 9.96
CA SER A 59 6.07 22.40 10.27
C SER A 59 6.52 21.28 11.19
N GLY A 60 7.82 21.07 11.36
CA GLY A 60 8.38 19.99 12.17
C GLY A 60 8.28 18.62 11.49
N TYR A 61 8.22 18.56 10.16
CA TYR A 61 8.13 17.31 9.40
C TYR A 61 9.31 17.10 8.47
N LYS A 62 9.67 15.84 8.28
CA LYS A 62 10.59 15.36 7.25
C LYS A 62 9.82 14.58 6.18
N ALA A 63 9.95 15.00 4.93
CA ALA A 63 9.52 14.24 3.77
C ALA A 63 10.62 13.24 3.38
N VAL A 64 10.24 11.97 3.20
CA VAL A 64 11.13 10.89 2.77
C VAL A 64 10.55 10.27 1.50
N LEU A 65 11.36 10.21 0.44
CA LEU A 65 11.02 9.57 -0.81
C LEU A 65 11.26 8.05 -0.68
N VAL A 66 10.17 7.28 -0.64
CA VAL A 66 10.23 5.83 -0.46
C VAL A 66 9.98 5.15 -1.79
N HIS A 67 10.95 4.35 -2.23
CA HIS A 67 10.82 3.48 -3.40
C HIS A 67 10.03 2.22 -3.01
N GLN A 68 8.91 1.97 -3.68
CA GLN A 68 8.21 0.69 -3.54
C GLN A 68 8.86 -0.33 -4.47
N GLN A 69 9.46 -1.35 -3.90
CA GLN A 69 9.85 -2.55 -4.61
C GLN A 69 8.63 -3.47 -4.65
N ARG A 70 8.27 -3.94 -5.84
CA ARG A 70 7.30 -5.02 -5.99
C ARG A 70 8.03 -6.24 -6.51
N ASP A 71 7.75 -7.36 -5.87
CA ASP A 71 8.30 -8.66 -6.22
C ASP A 71 7.56 -9.18 -7.46
N ILE A 72 8.30 -9.39 -8.55
CA ILE A 72 7.79 -10.00 -9.78
C ILE A 72 8.46 -11.36 -9.95
N TYR A 73 7.62 -12.39 -10.08
CA TYR A 73 8.04 -13.77 -10.20
C TYR A 73 7.98 -14.22 -11.66
N VAL A 74 9.07 -14.84 -12.15
CA VAL A 74 9.16 -15.38 -13.51
C VAL A 74 8.84 -16.87 -13.49
N ALA A 75 7.67 -17.25 -14.00
CA ALA A 75 7.17 -18.62 -13.97
C ALA A 75 8.19 -19.64 -14.54
N GLU A 76 8.76 -19.36 -15.71
CA GLU A 76 9.74 -20.24 -16.39
C GLU A 76 10.99 -20.54 -15.55
N LYS A 77 11.36 -19.61 -14.66
CA LYS A 77 12.52 -19.75 -13.77
C LYS A 77 12.15 -20.37 -12.42
N LEU A 78 10.88 -20.27 -12.04
CA LEU A 78 10.36 -20.82 -10.79
C LEU A 78 10.07 -22.33 -10.90
N LEU A 79 9.63 -22.80 -12.07
CA LEU A 79 9.36 -24.22 -12.37
C LEU A 79 10.47 -25.20 -11.93
N PRO A 80 11.74 -25.03 -12.33
CA PRO A 80 12.81 -25.95 -11.94
C PRO A 80 13.22 -25.85 -10.47
N LEU A 81 12.77 -24.80 -9.76
CA LEU A 81 13.05 -24.59 -8.35
C LEU A 81 11.98 -25.23 -7.45
N LEU A 82 10.88 -25.76 -8.03
CA LEU A 82 9.87 -26.47 -7.28
C LEU A 82 10.42 -27.85 -6.84
N PRO A 83 10.27 -28.22 -5.56
CA PRO A 83 10.80 -29.48 -5.04
C PRO A 83 10.05 -30.71 -5.59
N ARG A 84 8.85 -30.52 -6.14
CA ARG A 84 8.06 -31.56 -6.81
C ARG A 84 7.35 -31.01 -8.05
N PRO A 85 7.40 -31.69 -9.22
CA PRO A 85 6.80 -31.21 -10.46
C PRO A 85 5.28 -31.04 -10.39
N GLU A 86 4.58 -31.90 -9.64
CA GLU A 86 3.12 -31.83 -9.48
C GLU A 86 2.62 -30.55 -8.79
N MET A 87 3.50 -29.80 -8.11
CA MET A 87 3.15 -28.52 -7.48
C MET A 87 3.02 -27.38 -8.50
N ALA A 88 3.38 -27.60 -9.77
CA ALA A 88 3.27 -26.59 -10.81
C ALA A 88 1.82 -26.12 -10.99
N ASP A 89 0.84 -27.01 -10.95
CA ASP A 89 -0.58 -26.68 -11.13
C ASP A 89 -1.18 -25.95 -9.91
N ASP A 90 -0.56 -26.10 -8.73
CA ASP A 90 -0.97 -25.44 -7.48
C ASP A 90 -0.39 -24.03 -7.34
N VAL A 91 0.80 -23.78 -7.90
CA VAL A 91 1.54 -22.51 -7.77
C VAL A 91 1.45 -21.66 -9.05
N MET A 92 1.07 -22.28 -10.16
CA MET A 92 0.82 -21.62 -11.45
C MET A 92 -0.67 -21.63 -11.79
N VAL A 93 -1.40 -20.75 -11.14
CA VAL A 93 -2.32 -19.91 -11.91
C VAL A 93 -1.42 -18.96 -12.70
N THR A 94 -1.80 -18.40 -13.84
CA THR A 94 -1.06 -17.27 -14.43
C THR A 94 -1.17 -16.00 -13.54
N SER A 95 -0.80 -16.08 -12.26
CA SER A 95 -0.51 -15.04 -11.27
C SER A 95 -0.03 -15.70 -9.98
N VAL A 96 1.08 -15.23 -9.39
CA VAL A 96 1.60 -15.67 -8.09
C VAL A 96 0.94 -14.87 -6.96
N ASP A 97 0.42 -15.53 -5.92
CA ASP A 97 -0.13 -14.89 -4.72
C ASP A 97 0.98 -14.48 -3.73
N ALA A 98 1.11 -13.17 -3.50
CA ALA A 98 2.16 -12.59 -2.67
C ALA A 98 2.03 -12.92 -1.17
N LYS A 99 0.82 -13.19 -0.65
CA LYS A 99 0.63 -13.49 0.78
C LYS A 99 1.17 -14.86 1.15
N ALA A 100 0.88 -15.85 0.30
CA ALA A 100 1.38 -17.21 0.49
C ALA A 100 2.92 -17.28 0.46
N VAL A 101 3.57 -16.49 -0.40
CA VAL A 101 5.04 -16.41 -0.43
C VAL A 101 5.61 -15.78 0.85
N GLN A 102 4.95 -14.75 1.39
CA GLN A 102 5.39 -14.11 2.63
C GLN A 102 5.29 -15.05 3.84
N GLU A 103 4.26 -15.90 3.91
CA GLU A 103 4.12 -16.91 4.97
C GLU A 103 5.26 -17.95 4.94
N LEU A 104 5.74 -18.34 3.76
CA LEU A 104 6.88 -19.25 3.60
C LEU A 104 8.22 -18.60 4.01
N VAL A 105 8.35 -17.28 3.83
CA VAL A 105 9.50 -16.51 4.31
C VAL A 105 9.47 -16.39 5.84
N ASP A 106 8.31 -16.09 6.40
CA ASP A 106 8.13 -15.97 7.84
C ASP A 106 8.32 -17.33 8.55
N GLY A 107 8.01 -18.43 7.86
CA GLY A 107 8.31 -19.81 8.28
C GLY A 107 9.76 -20.26 8.04
N GLY A 108 10.62 -19.42 7.46
CA GLY A 108 12.04 -19.72 7.22
C GLY A 108 12.33 -20.74 6.12
N LEU A 109 11.31 -21.16 5.36
CA LEU A 109 11.43 -22.12 4.26
C LEU A 109 11.97 -21.48 2.97
N LEU A 110 11.72 -20.19 2.82
CA LEU A 110 12.30 -19.36 1.77
C LEU A 110 13.07 -18.21 2.39
N THR A 111 14.20 -17.85 1.78
CA THR A 111 14.93 -16.64 2.16
C THR A 111 14.95 -15.68 0.98
N ARG A 112 14.71 -14.40 1.26
CA ARG A 112 14.79 -13.34 0.25
C ARG A 112 16.10 -13.36 -0.56
N PRO A 113 17.29 -13.51 0.06
CA PRO A 113 18.56 -13.55 -0.69
C PRO A 113 18.67 -14.71 -1.69
N GLN A 114 18.05 -15.85 -1.39
CA GLN A 114 18.02 -17.01 -2.28
C GLN A 114 17.14 -16.73 -3.50
N MET A 115 15.95 -16.15 -3.29
CA MET A 115 15.03 -15.83 -4.39
C MET A 115 15.58 -14.76 -5.33
N GLU A 116 16.31 -13.77 -4.81
CA GLU A 116 16.97 -12.74 -5.62
C GLU A 116 18.10 -13.31 -6.48
N ARG A 117 18.90 -14.21 -5.92
CA ARG A 117 20.03 -14.84 -6.62
C ARG A 117 19.59 -15.69 -7.80
N GLU A 118 18.51 -16.45 -7.63
CA GLU A 118 17.99 -17.34 -8.67
C GLU A 118 17.11 -16.62 -9.72
N GLY A 119 16.96 -15.29 -9.61
CA GLY A 119 16.13 -14.49 -10.52
C GLY A 119 14.63 -14.77 -10.40
N ALA A 120 14.23 -15.54 -9.39
CA ALA A 120 12.83 -15.78 -9.04
C ALA A 120 12.16 -14.54 -8.44
N LEU A 121 12.96 -13.65 -7.84
CA LEU A 121 12.54 -12.34 -7.37
C LEU A 121 13.22 -11.24 -8.19
N LEU A 122 12.48 -10.62 -9.11
CA LEU A 122 12.94 -9.44 -9.83
C LEU A 122 12.41 -8.17 -9.15
N ARG A 123 13.32 -7.27 -8.77
CA ARG A 123 12.98 -5.93 -8.31
C ARG A 123 12.82 -5.02 -9.52
N GLU A 124 11.60 -4.89 -10.03
CA GLU A 124 11.30 -3.75 -10.91
C GLU A 124 11.02 -2.52 -10.05
N ALA A 125 11.65 -1.40 -10.37
CA ALA A 125 11.29 -0.08 -9.85
C ALA A 125 9.95 0.35 -10.48
N LYS A 126 8.87 -0.39 -10.23
CA LYS A 126 7.64 -0.27 -11.01
C LYS A 126 6.62 0.69 -10.45
N THR A 127 6.89 1.28 -9.30
CA THR A 127 5.94 2.21 -8.66
C THR A 127 6.64 3.53 -8.43
N ARG A 128 6.06 4.60 -9.00
CA ARG A 128 6.48 5.98 -8.71
C ARG A 128 6.73 6.09 -7.20
N PRO A 129 7.92 6.55 -6.77
CA PRO A 129 8.23 6.67 -5.35
C PRO A 129 7.12 7.44 -4.64
N PHE A 130 6.84 7.19 -3.37
CA PHE A 130 5.85 7.97 -2.65
C PHE A 130 6.51 8.76 -1.52
N ILE A 131 5.91 9.90 -1.18
CA ILE A 131 6.37 10.68 -0.04
C ILE A 131 5.78 10.11 1.23
N LYS A 132 6.63 9.81 2.20
CA LYS A 132 6.26 9.59 3.60
C LYS A 132 6.61 10.85 4.40
N LEU A 133 5.65 11.39 5.14
CA LEU A 133 5.91 12.48 6.08
C LEU A 133 6.18 11.87 7.46
N VAL A 134 7.31 12.23 8.05
CA VAL A 134 7.76 11.74 9.35
C VAL A 134 7.90 12.95 10.28
N PRO A 135 7.21 12.99 11.43
CA PRO A 135 7.41 14.08 12.38
C PRO A 135 8.84 14.04 12.94
N LEU A 136 9.44 15.21 13.11
CA LEU A 136 10.70 15.34 13.85
C LEU A 136 10.40 15.02 15.33
N LYS A 137 11.26 14.21 15.99
CA LYS A 137 11.06 13.80 17.39
C LYS A 137 10.76 15.02 18.26
N GLY A 138 9.65 14.97 19.02
CA GLY A 138 9.28 15.99 20.01
C GLY A 138 8.05 16.82 19.68
N VAL A 139 7.50 16.72 18.46
CA VAL A 139 6.25 17.40 18.08
C VAL A 139 5.18 16.33 17.81
N ARG A 140 4.30 16.09 18.79
CA ARG A 140 3.03 15.38 18.52
C ARG A 140 2.04 16.38 17.89
N PRO A 141 1.19 15.96 16.94
CA PRO A 141 0.07 16.78 16.48
C PRO A 141 -0.89 17.10 17.62
#